data_AF-C3PI60-F1
#
_entry.id   AF-C3PI60-F1
#
_cell.length_a   1.000
_cell.length_b   1.000
_cell.length_c   1.000
_cell.angle_alpha   90.00
_cell.angle_beta   90.00
_cell.angle_gamma   90.00
#
_symmetry.space_group_name_H-M   'P 1'
#
loop_
_entity.id
_entity.type
_entity.pdbx_description
1 polymer ?
#
loop_
_entity_poly.entity_id
_entity_poly.type
_entity_poly.pdbx_seq_one_letter_code
_entity_poly.pdbx_strand_id
1 'polypeptide(L)'
;MPENTTPENTSQAQETPAGQEPNTQAETNQPQQETNQPAGGIDDLPEWAQKEIRSLRNEAANYRTRSKDAEAAKADELKAAQEKAEQERNQLIQDIGKKLGLVEDETNDPQKLIEAAVEREQAAAKERDQMRDTLNQYRRNDAMRSAVEKVDGTVDTTLLNALLNSDNAYTQLDVDADDFESQVETIVTQKLESHPSLIQAIHKASGVDTSNTNRGNRAITMADLQQMTSKEIYEAQKAGKLDHLYTN
;
A
#
# COMPACT_ATOMS: atom_id res chain seq x y z
N MET A 1 14.11 39.94 -26.78
CA MET A 1 12.80 40.60 -26.63
C MET A 1 11.80 39.56 -26.14
N PRO A 2 11.49 39.54 -24.84
CA PRO A 2 10.15 39.17 -24.37
C PRO A 2 9.48 40.41 -23.76
N GLU A 3 8.24 40.68 -24.18
CA GLU A 3 7.46 41.80 -23.71
C GLU A 3 6.96 41.59 -22.29
N ASN A 4 7.09 42.68 -21.55
CA ASN A 4 6.72 42.93 -20.18
C ASN A 4 5.33 43.57 -20.15
N THR A 5 4.39 43.00 -19.40
CA THR A 5 3.25 43.75 -18.82
C THR A 5 2.72 43.01 -17.60
N THR A 6 3.24 43.40 -16.44
CA THR A 6 2.62 43.31 -15.12
C THR A 6 1.35 44.17 -15.08
N PRO A 7 0.36 43.81 -14.26
CA PRO A 7 -0.14 44.82 -13.34
C PRO A 7 -0.01 44.34 -11.88
N GLU A 8 0.64 45.20 -11.09
CA GLU A 8 0.54 45.23 -9.65
C GLU A 8 -0.94 45.40 -9.26
N ASN A 9 -1.43 44.58 -8.33
CA ASN A 9 -2.33 45.12 -7.32
C ASN A 9 -2.19 44.33 -6.02
N THR A 10 -1.46 44.95 -5.10
CA THR A 10 -1.49 44.78 -3.66
C THR A 10 -2.94 44.73 -3.15
N SER A 11 -3.30 43.72 -2.36
CA SER A 11 -4.17 43.94 -1.20
C SER A 11 -4.19 42.71 -0.30
N GLN A 12 -3.53 42.86 0.85
CA GLN A 12 -3.63 42.01 2.02
C GLN A 12 -5.10 41.94 2.46
N ALA A 13 -5.63 40.72 2.63
CA ALA A 13 -6.86 40.49 3.37
C ALA A 13 -6.51 40.57 4.86
N GLN A 14 -6.60 41.78 5.40
CA GLN A 14 -6.52 42.07 6.82
C GLN A 14 -7.92 41.92 7.41
N GLU A 15 -8.02 41.09 8.44
CA GLU A 15 -9.18 41.01 9.33
C GLU A 15 -9.56 42.42 9.79
N THR A 16 -10.86 42.76 9.70
CA THR A 16 -11.41 43.90 10.44
C THR A 16 -12.73 43.47 11.08
N PRO A 17 -12.85 43.57 12.41
CA PRO A 17 -14.09 43.31 13.14
C PRO A 17 -15.10 44.42 12.86
N ALA A 18 -16.34 44.03 12.57
CA ALA A 18 -17.44 44.94 12.42
C ALA A 18 -17.83 45.54 13.78
N GLY A 19 -17.82 46.88 13.85
CA GLY A 19 -18.80 47.63 14.63
C GLY A 19 -18.42 48.04 16.05
N GLN A 20 -17.40 48.89 16.21
CA GLN A 20 -17.42 49.90 17.28
C GLN A 20 -18.13 51.13 16.74
N GLU A 21 -19.34 51.40 17.26
CA GLU A 21 -20.04 52.66 17.03
C GLU A 21 -19.37 53.82 17.80
N PRO A 22 -19.33 55.03 17.21
CA PRO A 22 -18.69 56.19 17.80
C PRO A 22 -19.52 56.80 18.94
N ASN A 23 -18.86 56.96 20.08
CA ASN A 23 -19.24 57.87 21.15
C ASN A 23 -19.41 59.30 20.60
N THR A 24 -20.66 59.76 20.49
CA THR A 24 -20.98 61.18 20.52
C THR A 24 -22.22 61.36 21.40
N GLN A 25 -21.98 61.75 22.64
CA GLN A 25 -23.01 62.31 23.52
C GLN A 25 -23.54 63.59 22.89
N ALA A 26 -24.83 63.62 22.60
CA ALA A 26 -25.61 64.85 22.56
C ALA A 26 -26.65 64.76 23.66
N GLU A 27 -26.47 65.58 24.69
CA GLU A 27 -27.47 65.89 25.71
C GLU A 27 -28.76 66.38 25.02
N THR A 28 -29.77 65.53 24.95
CA THR A 28 -31.15 66.01 25.03
C THR A 28 -31.58 65.91 26.48
N ASN A 29 -31.36 67.03 27.19
CA ASN A 29 -32.13 67.43 28.36
C ASN A 29 -33.63 67.31 28.02
N GLN A 30 -34.24 66.18 28.34
CA GLN A 30 -35.66 66.18 28.68
C GLN A 30 -35.77 66.46 30.17
N PRO A 31 -36.68 67.36 30.59
CA PRO A 31 -36.83 67.69 31.98
C PRO A 31 -37.14 66.42 32.76
N GLN A 32 -36.27 66.14 33.72
CA GLN A 32 -36.51 65.25 34.84
C GLN A 32 -37.79 65.74 35.53
N GLN A 33 -38.93 65.19 35.12
CA GLN A 33 -40.14 65.25 35.90
C GLN A 33 -39.86 64.37 37.12
N GLU A 34 -39.33 64.99 38.16
CA GLU A 34 -39.50 64.56 39.54
C GLU A 34 -41.00 64.58 39.86
N THR A 35 -41.75 63.64 39.32
CA THR A 35 -42.85 63.07 40.09
C THR A 35 -42.21 62.06 41.02
N ASN A 36 -41.77 62.55 42.18
CA ASN A 36 -41.59 61.75 43.38
C ASN A 36 -42.99 61.31 43.87
N GLN A 37 -43.69 60.59 43.00
CA GLN A 37 -44.90 59.87 43.30
C GLN A 37 -44.42 58.46 43.57
N PRO A 38 -44.79 57.81 44.69
CA PRO A 38 -44.48 56.40 44.86
C PRO A 38 -44.93 55.74 43.57
N ALA A 39 -44.03 55.02 42.89
CA ALA A 39 -44.42 54.22 41.74
C ALA A 39 -45.63 53.43 42.21
N GLY A 40 -46.81 53.83 41.75
CA GLY A 40 -48.05 53.24 42.21
C GLY A 40 -47.83 51.76 42.03
N GLY A 41 -47.88 51.03 43.15
CA GLY A 41 -47.64 49.60 43.10
C GLY A 41 -48.58 49.00 42.07
N ILE A 42 -48.39 47.72 41.74
CA ILE A 42 -49.42 47.02 40.95
C ILE A 42 -50.81 47.24 41.58
N ASP A 43 -50.86 47.51 42.88
CA ASP A 43 -52.04 47.88 43.69
C ASP A 43 -52.71 49.23 43.37
N ASP A 44 -52.04 50.20 42.73
CA ASP A 44 -52.60 51.52 42.36
C ASP A 44 -53.22 51.55 40.94
N LEU A 45 -53.08 50.45 40.19
CA LEU A 45 -53.73 50.28 38.89
C LEU A 45 -55.19 49.82 39.07
N PRO A 46 -56.11 50.17 38.16
CA PRO A 46 -57.49 49.67 38.23
C PRO A 46 -57.52 48.13 38.18
N GLU A 47 -58.47 47.50 38.89
CA GLU A 47 -58.49 46.02 39.08
C GLU A 47 -58.38 45.22 37.77
N TRP A 48 -58.96 45.72 36.67
CA TRP A 48 -58.87 45.08 35.37
C TRP A 48 -57.42 45.02 34.85
N ALA A 49 -56.62 46.06 35.08
CA ALA A 49 -55.21 46.12 34.66
C ALA A 49 -54.33 45.25 35.57
N GLN A 50 -54.63 45.19 36.88
CA GLN A 50 -53.93 44.28 37.80
C GLN A 50 -54.15 42.81 37.43
N LYS A 51 -55.39 42.47 37.07
CA LYS A 51 -55.76 41.12 36.63
C LYS A 51 -55.04 40.73 35.34
N GLU A 52 -54.96 41.65 34.37
CA GLU A 52 -54.23 41.43 33.12
C GLU A 52 -52.73 41.23 33.36
N ILE A 53 -52.10 42.05 34.21
CA ILE A 53 -50.67 41.90 34.55
C ILE A 53 -50.40 40.57 35.25
N ARG A 54 -51.28 40.13 36.17
CA ARG A 54 -51.15 38.79 36.79
C ARG A 54 -51.34 37.67 35.76
N SER A 55 -52.28 37.83 34.83
CA SER A 55 -52.51 36.87 33.74
C SER A 55 -51.26 36.72 32.87
N LEU A 56 -50.71 37.84 32.39
CA LEU A 56 -49.50 37.87 31.57
C LEU A 56 -48.28 37.31 32.31
N ARG A 57 -48.16 37.56 33.62
CA ARG A 57 -47.08 36.97 34.43
C ARG A 57 -47.23 35.45 34.58
N ASN A 58 -48.45 34.96 34.77
CA ASN A 58 -48.74 33.52 34.81
C ASN A 58 -48.48 32.86 33.46
N GLU A 59 -48.88 33.50 32.36
CA GLU A 59 -48.56 33.03 31.01
C GLU A 59 -47.05 33.00 30.78
N ALA A 60 -46.33 34.08 31.09
CA ALA A 60 -44.88 34.13 30.95
C ALA A 60 -44.16 33.08 31.82
N ALA A 61 -44.65 32.81 33.03
CA ALA A 61 -44.14 31.73 33.87
C ALA A 61 -44.39 30.36 33.22
N ASN A 62 -45.61 30.11 32.73
CA ASN A 62 -45.97 28.88 32.03
C ASN A 62 -45.15 28.66 30.76
N TYR A 63 -44.90 29.71 29.98
CA TYR A 63 -44.04 29.65 28.78
C TYR A 63 -42.59 29.31 29.13
N ARG A 64 -42.03 29.88 30.21
CA ARG A 64 -40.68 29.53 30.67
C ARG A 64 -40.60 28.08 31.11
N THR A 65 -41.58 27.59 31.85
CA THR A 65 -41.62 26.17 32.28
C THR A 65 -41.74 25.25 31.08
N ARG A 66 -42.70 25.50 30.17
CA ARG A 66 -42.86 24.71 28.94
C ARG A 66 -41.62 24.73 28.05
N SER A 67 -40.92 25.86 27.95
CA SER A 67 -39.67 25.96 27.19
C SER A 67 -38.57 25.08 27.80
N LYS A 68 -38.41 25.12 29.13
CA LYS A 68 -37.44 24.27 29.83
C LYS A 68 -37.77 22.78 29.70
N ASP A 69 -39.05 22.43 29.84
CA ASP A 69 -39.51 21.04 29.70
C ASP A 69 -39.32 20.54 28.26
N ALA A 70 -39.59 21.38 27.25
CA ALA A 70 -39.37 21.03 25.85
C ALA A 70 -37.88 20.90 25.50
N GLU A 71 -37.01 21.72 26.09
CA GLU A 71 -35.57 21.63 25.91
C GLU A 71 -34.98 20.39 26.60
N ALA A 72 -35.44 20.07 27.81
CA ALA A 72 -35.11 18.83 28.51
C ALA A 72 -35.55 17.59 27.73
N ALA A 73 -36.80 17.59 27.23
CA ALA A 73 -37.32 16.49 26.42
C ALA A 73 -36.50 16.26 25.13
N LYS A 74 -36.09 17.34 24.46
CA LYS A 74 -35.21 17.23 23.28
C LYS A 74 -33.81 16.73 23.64
N ALA A 75 -33.26 17.14 24.78
CA ALA A 75 -31.96 16.66 25.24
C ALA A 75 -31.99 15.17 25.58
N ASP A 76 -33.07 14.70 26.21
CA ASP A 76 -33.28 13.28 26.51
C ASP A 76 -33.50 12.46 25.24
N GLU A 77 -34.25 12.98 24.26
CA GLU A 77 -34.44 12.34 22.96
C GLU A 77 -33.13 12.25 22.17
N LEU A 78 -32.29 13.29 22.21
CA LEU A 78 -30.95 13.28 21.61
C LEU A 78 -30.02 12.25 22.26
N LYS A 79 -30.04 12.13 23.59
CA LYS A 79 -29.26 11.11 24.31
C LYS A 79 -29.74 9.70 23.96
N ALA A 80 -31.05 9.46 23.97
CA ALA A 80 -31.61 8.17 23.59
C ALA A 80 -31.29 7.79 22.14
N ALA A 81 -31.29 8.77 21.22
CA ALA A 81 -30.88 8.55 19.84
C ALA A 81 -29.39 8.23 19.71
N GLN A 82 -28.53 8.90 20.49
CA GLN A 82 -27.08 8.60 20.53
C GLN A 82 -26.81 7.20 21.09
N GLU A 83 -27.42 6.84 22.21
CA GLU A 83 -27.27 5.51 22.82
C GLU A 83 -27.71 4.40 21.86
N LYS A 84 -28.82 4.61 21.13
CA LYS A 84 -29.29 3.66 20.12
C LYS A 84 -28.30 3.54 18.94
N ALA A 85 -27.78 4.66 18.45
CA ALA A 85 -26.79 4.66 17.38
C ALA A 85 -25.47 3.99 17.80
N GLU A 86 -25.03 4.16 19.05
CA GLU A 86 -23.86 3.48 19.60
C GLU A 86 -24.08 1.97 19.72
N GLN A 87 -25.26 1.55 20.18
CA GLN A 87 -25.62 0.12 20.24
C GLN A 87 -25.64 -0.52 18.85
N GLU A 88 -26.26 0.12 17.86
CA GLU A 88 -26.29 -0.37 16.48
C GLU A 88 -24.88 -0.45 15.88
N ARG A 89 -24.04 0.56 16.13
CA ARG A 89 -22.63 0.55 15.72
C ARG A 89 -21.86 -0.60 16.35
N ASN A 90 -22.03 -0.82 17.64
CA ASN A 90 -21.33 -1.89 18.35
C ASN A 90 -21.77 -3.29 17.87
N GLN A 91 -23.07 -3.47 17.62
CA GLN A 91 -23.60 -4.70 17.01
C GLN A 91 -23.01 -4.93 15.61
N LEU A 92 -22.97 -3.89 14.78
CA LEU A 92 -22.38 -3.99 13.43
C LEU A 92 -20.90 -4.39 13.49
N ILE A 93 -20.12 -3.79 14.40
CA ILE A 93 -18.70 -4.11 14.57
C ILE A 93 -18.52 -5.58 15.02
N GLN A 94 -19.35 -6.06 15.94
CA GLN A 94 -19.32 -7.47 16.35
C GLN A 94 -19.72 -8.41 15.22
N ASP A 95 -20.77 -8.09 14.45
CA ASP A 95 -21.21 -8.89 13.30
C ASP A 95 -20.13 -8.95 12.22
N ILE A 96 -19.43 -7.84 11.96
CA ILE A 96 -18.29 -7.80 11.05
C ILE A 96 -17.14 -8.64 11.61
N GLY A 97 -16.81 -8.50 12.91
CA GLY A 97 -15.78 -9.29 13.57
C GLY A 97 -16.04 -10.80 13.51
N LYS A 98 -17.28 -11.23 13.77
CA LYS A 98 -17.74 -12.62 13.64
C LYS A 98 -17.62 -13.10 12.19
N LYS A 99 -18.12 -12.32 11.21
CA LYS A 99 -18.07 -12.69 9.78
C LYS A 99 -16.66 -12.77 9.21
N LEU A 100 -15.75 -11.90 9.65
CA LEU A 100 -14.35 -11.91 9.25
C LEU A 100 -13.52 -12.96 10.00
N GLY A 101 -14.12 -13.70 10.93
CA GLY A 101 -13.43 -14.70 11.75
C GLY A 101 -12.36 -14.09 12.65
N LEU A 102 -12.51 -12.81 13.00
CA LEU A 102 -11.65 -12.14 13.99
C LEU A 102 -12.02 -12.52 15.42
N VAL A 103 -13.19 -13.14 15.60
CA VAL A 103 -13.82 -13.39 16.89
C VAL A 103 -14.55 -14.73 16.85
N GLU A 104 -14.20 -15.64 17.75
CA GLU A 104 -14.97 -16.88 18.00
C GLU A 104 -16.09 -16.66 19.04
N ASP A 105 -15.94 -15.73 19.99
CA ASP A 105 -16.90 -15.41 21.07
C ASP A 105 -17.10 -13.90 21.29
N GLU A 106 -18.31 -13.47 21.71
CA GLU A 106 -18.67 -12.05 21.90
C GLU A 106 -17.61 -11.26 22.67
N THR A 107 -16.91 -10.40 21.94
CA THR A 107 -15.91 -9.49 22.48
C THR A 107 -16.62 -8.19 22.84
N ASN A 108 -16.52 -7.82 24.13
CA ASN A 108 -17.17 -6.63 24.68
C ASN A 108 -16.48 -5.31 24.27
N ASP A 109 -15.38 -5.40 23.51
CA ASP A 109 -14.55 -4.25 23.15
C ASP A 109 -14.47 -4.07 21.62
N PRO A 110 -15.38 -3.26 21.03
CA PRO A 110 -15.43 -3.06 19.58
C PRO A 110 -14.18 -2.34 19.04
N GLN A 111 -13.44 -1.59 19.86
CA GLN A 111 -12.22 -0.92 19.41
C GLN A 111 -11.12 -1.94 19.13
N LYS A 112 -10.97 -2.96 19.98
CA LYS A 112 -10.00 -4.04 19.78
C LYS A 112 -10.28 -4.85 18.51
N LEU A 113 -11.54 -4.99 18.11
CA LEU A 113 -11.90 -5.68 16.86
C LEU A 113 -11.49 -4.90 15.62
N ILE A 114 -11.67 -3.58 15.66
CA ILE A 114 -11.23 -2.71 14.58
C ILE A 114 -9.69 -2.72 14.51
N GLU A 115 -9.00 -2.64 15.64
CA GLU A 115 -7.53 -2.71 15.69
C GLU A 115 -7.01 -4.04 15.14
N ALA A 116 -7.59 -5.17 15.55
CA ALA A 116 -7.21 -6.48 15.03
C ALA A 116 -7.47 -6.62 13.52
N ALA A 117 -8.54 -5.99 13.00
CA ALA A 117 -8.83 -5.97 11.56
C ALA A 117 -7.78 -5.17 10.79
N VAL A 118 -7.45 -3.99 11.30
CA VAL A 118 -6.41 -3.12 10.72
C VAL A 118 -5.05 -3.80 10.76
N GLU A 119 -4.70 -4.46 11.86
CA GLU A 119 -3.43 -5.19 11.99
C GLU A 119 -3.34 -6.36 10.99
N ARG A 120 -4.42 -7.15 10.85
CA ARG A 120 -4.46 -8.24 9.86
C ARG A 120 -4.39 -7.72 8.43
N GLU A 121 -5.07 -6.62 8.12
CA GLU A 121 -5.00 -6.00 6.80
C GLU A 121 -3.57 -5.49 6.50
N GLN A 122 -2.92 -4.85 7.47
CA GLN A 122 -1.54 -4.40 7.34
C GLN A 122 -0.57 -5.58 7.18
N ALA A 123 -0.75 -6.67 7.92
CA ALA A 123 0.04 -7.88 7.77
C ALA A 123 -0.16 -8.50 6.37
N ALA A 124 -1.40 -8.66 5.92
CA ALA A 124 -1.71 -9.17 4.60
C ALA A 124 -1.19 -8.25 3.47
N ALA A 125 -1.23 -6.93 3.66
CA ALA A 125 -0.65 -5.98 2.72
C ALA A 125 0.87 -6.17 2.61
N LYS A 126 1.58 -6.26 3.74
CA LYS A 126 3.03 -6.54 3.76
C LYS A 126 3.36 -7.88 3.10
N GLU A 127 2.59 -8.93 3.36
CA GLU A 127 2.79 -10.23 2.71
C GLU A 127 2.58 -10.15 1.20
N ARG A 128 1.56 -9.43 0.73
CA ARG A 128 1.34 -9.21 -0.71
C ARG A 128 2.49 -8.43 -1.35
N ASP A 129 2.97 -7.38 -0.68
CA ASP A 129 4.08 -6.57 -1.19
C ASP A 129 5.36 -7.40 -1.28
N GLN A 130 5.67 -8.20 -0.24
CA GLN A 130 6.79 -9.14 -0.26
C GLN A 130 6.66 -10.20 -1.36
N MET A 131 5.48 -10.76 -1.54
CA MET A 131 5.22 -11.71 -2.63
C MET A 131 5.39 -11.04 -4.00
N ARG A 132 4.93 -9.80 -4.16
CA ARG A 132 5.11 -9.05 -5.40
C ARG A 132 6.58 -8.76 -5.68
N ASP A 133 7.34 -8.35 -4.66
CA ASP A 133 8.78 -8.09 -4.78
C ASP A 133 9.56 -9.36 -5.17
N THR A 134 9.25 -10.50 -4.53
CA THR A 134 9.88 -11.78 -4.87
C THR A 134 9.53 -12.24 -6.29
N LEU A 135 8.27 -12.10 -6.72
CA LEU A 135 7.87 -12.39 -8.10
C LEU A 135 8.58 -11.48 -9.11
N ASN A 136 8.66 -10.19 -8.80
CA ASN A 136 9.38 -9.22 -9.64
C ASN A 136 10.86 -9.59 -9.74
N GLN A 137 11.48 -10.01 -8.64
CA GLN A 137 12.87 -10.47 -8.64
C GLN A 137 13.06 -11.73 -9.50
N TYR A 138 12.13 -12.70 -9.43
CA TYR A 138 12.21 -13.91 -10.26
C TYR A 138 12.06 -13.59 -11.75
N ARG A 139 11.05 -12.80 -12.14
CA ARG A 139 10.86 -12.35 -13.53
C ARG A 139 12.08 -11.64 -14.06
N ARG A 140 12.65 -10.77 -13.23
CA ARG A 140 13.90 -10.08 -13.54
C ARG A 140 15.04 -11.06 -13.83
N ASN A 141 15.32 -11.95 -12.90
CA ASN A 141 16.40 -12.93 -13.05
C ASN A 141 16.20 -13.83 -14.28
N ASP A 142 14.95 -14.21 -14.58
CA ASP A 142 14.62 -15.05 -15.73
C ASP A 142 14.85 -14.31 -17.06
N ALA A 143 14.36 -13.07 -17.18
CA ALA A 143 14.62 -12.22 -18.34
C ALA A 143 16.13 -11.99 -18.57
N MET A 144 16.88 -11.75 -17.48
CA MET A 144 18.35 -11.62 -17.54
C MET A 144 19.03 -12.90 -18.03
N ARG A 145 18.60 -14.05 -17.52
CA ARG A 145 19.14 -15.35 -17.93
C ARG A 145 18.84 -15.62 -19.40
N SER A 146 17.59 -15.40 -19.84
CA SER A 146 17.17 -15.55 -21.23
C SER A 146 17.97 -14.64 -22.16
N ALA A 147 18.19 -13.37 -21.78
CA ALA A 147 19.02 -12.44 -22.55
C ALA A 147 20.48 -12.91 -22.65
N VAL A 148 21.07 -13.42 -21.57
CA VAL A 148 22.45 -13.93 -21.57
C VAL A 148 22.59 -15.22 -22.37
N GLU A 149 21.60 -16.12 -22.35
CA GLU A 149 21.62 -17.37 -23.11
C GLU A 149 21.63 -17.15 -24.63
N LYS A 150 21.17 -16.00 -25.12
CA LYS A 150 21.21 -15.61 -26.55
C LYS A 150 22.57 -15.08 -26.99
N VAL A 151 23.49 -14.81 -26.07
CA VAL A 151 24.82 -14.25 -26.37
C VAL A 151 25.80 -15.38 -26.65
N ASP A 152 26.56 -15.24 -27.74
CA ASP A 152 27.64 -16.17 -28.08
C ASP A 152 28.81 -16.04 -27.09
N GLY A 153 28.78 -16.81 -26.00
CA GLY A 153 29.88 -16.85 -25.03
C GLY A 153 29.45 -17.20 -23.61
N THR A 154 30.40 -17.29 -22.70
CA THR A 154 30.11 -17.36 -21.27
C THR A 154 30.16 -15.94 -20.70
N VAL A 155 29.04 -15.41 -20.23
CA VAL A 155 28.99 -14.06 -19.63
C VAL A 155 29.15 -14.15 -18.12
N ASP A 156 29.97 -13.28 -17.53
CA ASP A 156 30.01 -13.11 -16.08
C ASP A 156 28.75 -12.35 -15.60
N THR A 157 27.74 -13.11 -15.19
CA THR A 157 26.45 -12.56 -14.73
C THR A 157 26.57 -11.76 -13.44
N THR A 158 27.60 -12.00 -12.62
CA THR A 158 27.83 -11.24 -11.38
C THR A 158 28.29 -9.83 -11.70
N LEU A 159 29.28 -9.71 -12.58
CA LEU A 159 29.77 -8.41 -13.04
C LEU A 159 28.75 -7.67 -13.90
N LEU A 160 28.02 -8.38 -14.76
CA LEU A 160 26.93 -7.79 -15.54
C LEU A 160 25.83 -7.22 -14.65
N ASN A 161 25.39 -7.95 -13.63
CA ASN A 161 24.39 -7.46 -12.67
C ASN A 161 24.88 -6.24 -11.89
N ALA A 162 26.15 -6.22 -11.47
CA ALA A 162 26.73 -5.06 -10.79
C ALA A 162 26.73 -3.82 -11.69
N LEU A 163 27.09 -3.98 -12.97
CA LEU A 163 27.06 -2.90 -13.96
C LEU A 163 25.64 -2.40 -14.20
N LEU A 164 24.69 -3.30 -14.44
CA LEU A 164 23.28 -2.97 -14.67
C LEU A 164 22.63 -2.24 -13.49
N ASN A 165 22.99 -2.63 -12.25
CA ASN A 165 22.55 -1.95 -11.04
C ASN A 165 23.18 -0.58 -10.88
N SER A 166 24.45 -0.40 -11.27
CA SER A 166 25.14 0.90 -11.19
C SER A 166 24.52 1.96 -12.10
N ASP A 167 24.04 1.54 -13.28
CA ASP A 167 23.42 2.44 -14.25
C ASP A 167 21.93 2.67 -14.02
N ASN A 168 21.31 1.99 -13.04
CA ASN A 168 19.86 1.95 -12.82
C ASN A 168 19.03 1.58 -14.06
N ALA A 169 19.65 1.16 -15.15
CA ALA A 169 18.99 0.80 -16.39
C ALA A 169 17.98 -0.33 -16.15
N TYR A 170 18.31 -1.21 -15.20
CA TYR A 170 17.49 -2.36 -14.84
C TYR A 170 16.39 -2.04 -13.82
N THR A 171 16.68 -1.18 -12.83
CA THR A 171 15.74 -0.86 -11.74
C THR A 171 14.58 0.03 -12.19
N GLN A 172 14.75 0.76 -13.30
CA GLN A 172 13.73 1.65 -13.86
C GLN A 172 12.69 0.94 -14.75
N LEU A 173 12.94 -0.30 -15.18
CA LEU A 173 11.97 -1.04 -15.99
C LEU A 173 10.75 -1.45 -15.16
N ASP A 174 9.59 -1.32 -15.79
CA ASP A 174 8.35 -1.92 -15.33
C ASP A 174 8.36 -3.43 -15.62
N VAL A 175 8.26 -4.24 -14.58
CA VAL A 175 8.29 -5.71 -14.65
C VAL A 175 6.96 -6.30 -15.11
N ASP A 176 5.90 -5.51 -15.04
CA ASP A 176 4.55 -5.90 -15.44
C ASP A 176 4.23 -5.51 -16.90
N ALA A 177 5.18 -4.86 -17.59
CA ALA A 177 5.03 -4.50 -19.01
C ALA A 177 5.18 -5.73 -19.93
N ASP A 178 4.35 -5.79 -20.97
CA ASP A 178 4.35 -6.91 -21.95
C ASP A 178 5.67 -7.02 -22.73
N ASP A 179 6.40 -5.91 -22.89
CA ASP A 179 7.67 -5.84 -23.61
C ASP A 179 8.91 -5.87 -22.68
N PHE A 180 8.71 -6.14 -21.38
CA PHE A 180 9.77 -6.15 -20.38
C PHE A 180 10.97 -7.01 -20.80
N GLU A 181 10.74 -8.25 -21.25
CA GLU A 181 11.82 -9.16 -21.67
C GLU A 181 12.63 -8.60 -22.84
N SER A 182 11.96 -7.96 -23.80
CA SER A 182 12.61 -7.36 -24.97
C SER A 182 13.44 -6.12 -24.58
N GLN A 183 12.94 -5.33 -23.63
CA GLN A 183 13.69 -4.18 -23.10
C GLN A 183 14.93 -4.64 -22.32
N VAL A 184 14.81 -5.69 -21.49
CA VAL A 184 15.95 -6.30 -20.78
C VAL A 184 16.99 -6.82 -21.77
N GLU A 185 16.58 -7.55 -22.79
CA GLU A 185 17.48 -8.07 -23.83
C GLU A 185 18.24 -6.94 -24.55
N THR A 186 17.55 -5.85 -24.89
CA THR A 186 18.17 -4.69 -25.54
C THR A 186 19.24 -4.07 -24.66
N ILE A 187 18.93 -3.87 -23.37
CA ILE A 187 19.86 -3.27 -22.40
C ILE A 187 21.07 -4.18 -22.18
N VAL A 188 20.84 -5.48 -21.99
CA VAL A 188 21.92 -6.48 -21.81
C VAL A 188 22.83 -6.50 -23.03
N THR A 189 22.27 -6.55 -24.23
CA THR A 189 23.04 -6.54 -25.49
C THR A 189 23.88 -5.28 -25.60
N GLN A 190 23.28 -4.10 -25.40
CA GLN A 190 23.99 -2.82 -25.45
C GLN A 190 25.15 -2.78 -24.44
N LYS A 191 24.94 -3.32 -23.23
CA LYS A 191 25.97 -3.35 -22.19
C LYS A 191 27.11 -4.29 -22.55
N LEU A 192 26.81 -5.47 -23.07
CA LEU A 192 27.82 -6.42 -23.51
C LEU A 192 28.62 -5.91 -24.72
N GLU A 193 27.98 -5.18 -25.64
CA GLU A 193 28.68 -4.50 -26.75
C GLU A 193 29.63 -3.41 -26.23
N SER A 194 29.20 -2.62 -25.24
CA SER A 194 30.05 -1.59 -24.63
C SER A 194 31.15 -2.13 -23.72
N HIS A 195 30.98 -3.34 -23.18
CA HIS A 195 31.90 -4.01 -22.27
C HIS A 195 32.22 -5.44 -22.72
N PRO A 196 32.95 -5.61 -23.83
CA PRO A 196 33.26 -6.94 -24.38
C PRO A 196 34.08 -7.82 -23.43
N SER A 197 34.75 -7.24 -22.43
CA SER A 197 35.46 -7.97 -21.37
C SER A 197 34.56 -8.84 -20.49
N LEU A 198 33.24 -8.60 -20.49
CA LEU A 198 32.27 -9.40 -19.74
C LEU A 198 31.97 -10.75 -20.43
N ILE A 199 32.28 -10.86 -21.72
CA ILE A 199 32.13 -12.08 -22.50
C ILE A 199 33.44 -12.86 -22.40
N GLN A 200 33.42 -13.95 -21.65
CA GLN A 200 34.54 -14.88 -21.63
C GLN A 200 34.45 -15.74 -22.89
N ALA A 201 35.55 -15.76 -23.65
CA ALA A 201 35.69 -16.68 -24.76
C ALA A 201 35.48 -18.10 -24.23
N ILE A 202 34.55 -18.84 -24.83
CA ILE A 202 34.37 -20.25 -24.52
C ILE A 202 35.71 -20.92 -24.79
N HIS A 203 36.40 -21.36 -23.74
CA HIS A 203 37.50 -22.30 -23.90
C HIS A 203 36.88 -23.56 -24.51
N LYS A 204 36.94 -23.69 -25.84
CA LYS A 204 36.71 -24.99 -26.49
C LYS A 204 37.64 -25.94 -25.78
N ALA A 205 37.09 -26.87 -25.01
CA ALA A 205 37.87 -27.93 -24.39
C ALA A 205 38.77 -28.48 -25.50
N SER A 206 40.08 -28.44 -25.28
CA SER A 206 41.06 -28.98 -26.22
C SER A 206 40.55 -30.33 -26.68
N GLY A 207 40.13 -30.40 -27.95
CA GLY A 207 39.44 -31.56 -28.48
C GLY A 207 40.37 -32.76 -28.39
N VAL A 208 40.21 -33.58 -27.36
CA VAL A 208 40.59 -34.98 -27.46
C VAL A 208 39.54 -35.58 -28.37
N ASP A 209 39.93 -35.82 -29.60
CA ASP A 209 39.16 -36.60 -30.55
C ASP A 209 38.91 -38.00 -29.96
N THR A 210 37.71 -38.19 -29.39
CA THR A 210 37.30 -39.48 -28.82
C THR A 210 37.01 -40.52 -29.90
N SER A 211 37.03 -40.15 -31.18
CA SER A 211 36.88 -41.12 -32.27
C SER A 211 38.11 -42.02 -32.44
N ASN A 212 39.26 -41.65 -31.86
CA ASN A 212 40.50 -42.41 -31.94
C ASN A 212 40.98 -43.04 -30.61
N THR A 213 40.29 -42.81 -29.49
CA THR A 213 40.60 -43.49 -28.23
C THR A 213 39.77 -44.77 -28.10
N ASN A 214 40.19 -45.82 -28.79
CA ASN A 214 39.77 -47.22 -28.58
C ASN A 214 40.33 -47.79 -27.25
N ARG A 215 40.38 -46.98 -26.19
CA ARG A 215 41.04 -47.36 -24.93
C ARG A 215 40.11 -47.08 -23.76
N GLY A 216 39.25 -48.06 -23.50
CA GLY A 216 38.52 -48.17 -22.24
C GLY A 216 37.08 -48.59 -22.44
N ASN A 217 36.84 -49.90 -22.33
CA ASN A 217 35.52 -50.49 -22.02
C ASN A 217 34.58 -50.90 -23.17
N ARG A 218 35.04 -50.96 -24.43
CA ARG A 218 34.28 -51.69 -25.46
C ARG A 218 34.48 -53.20 -25.28
N ALA A 219 33.39 -53.95 -25.16
CA ALA A 219 33.40 -55.40 -25.13
C ALA A 219 33.94 -55.93 -26.47
N ILE A 220 34.91 -56.84 -26.42
CA ILE A 220 35.52 -57.43 -27.62
C ILE A 220 34.49 -58.33 -28.28
N THR A 221 34.14 -58.05 -29.53
CA THR A 221 33.14 -58.84 -30.27
C THR A 221 33.77 -60.02 -31.01
N MET A 222 32.98 -61.00 -31.46
CA MET A 222 33.48 -62.11 -32.29
C MET A 222 34.12 -61.65 -33.60
N ALA A 223 33.65 -60.54 -34.18
CA ALA A 223 34.26 -59.94 -35.37
C ALA A 223 35.65 -59.35 -35.05
N ASP A 224 35.82 -58.77 -33.86
CA ASP A 224 37.11 -58.23 -33.42
C ASP A 224 38.14 -59.36 -33.20
N LEU A 225 37.71 -60.51 -32.67
CA LEU A 225 38.56 -61.69 -32.51
C LEU A 225 39.14 -62.22 -33.82
N GLN A 226 38.40 -62.11 -34.93
CA GLN A 226 38.88 -62.55 -36.25
C GLN A 226 40.00 -61.66 -36.80
N GLN A 227 40.07 -60.41 -36.34
CA GLN A 227 41.06 -59.44 -36.76
C GLN A 227 42.25 -59.34 -35.78
N MET A 228 42.12 -59.91 -34.58
CA MET A 228 43.17 -59.95 -33.57
C MET A 228 44.16 -61.08 -33.82
N THR A 229 45.42 -60.84 -33.46
CA THR A 229 46.45 -61.88 -33.53
C THR A 229 46.27 -62.91 -32.40
N SER A 230 46.79 -64.12 -32.59
CA SER A 230 46.67 -65.20 -31.59
C SER A 230 47.23 -64.81 -30.20
N LYS A 231 48.24 -63.93 -30.17
CA LYS A 231 48.81 -63.41 -28.93
C LYS A 231 47.86 -62.46 -28.22
N GLU A 232 47.21 -61.57 -28.96
CA GLU A 232 46.25 -60.60 -28.41
C GLU A 232 44.98 -61.28 -27.92
N ILE A 233 44.52 -62.32 -28.61
CA ILE A 233 43.41 -63.16 -28.17
C ILE A 233 43.74 -63.85 -26.84
N TYR A 234 44.95 -64.42 -26.71
CA TYR A 234 45.40 -65.06 -25.48
C TYR A 234 45.47 -64.08 -24.30
N GLU A 235 45.99 -62.87 -24.51
CA GLU A 235 46.03 -61.83 -23.49
C GLU A 235 44.63 -61.35 -23.10
N ALA A 236 43.72 -61.20 -24.07
CA ALA A 236 42.32 -60.84 -23.82
C ALA A 236 41.56 -61.92 -23.04
N GLN A 237 41.80 -63.20 -23.35
CA GLN A 237 41.25 -64.35 -22.62
C GLN A 237 41.78 -64.40 -21.20
N LYS A 238 43.10 -64.24 -21.01
CA LYS A 238 43.73 -64.19 -19.68
C LYS A 238 43.22 -63.02 -18.82
N ALA A 239 42.84 -61.93 -19.46
CA ALA A 239 42.27 -60.75 -18.81
C ALA A 239 40.74 -60.85 -18.56
N GLY A 240 40.09 -61.99 -18.85
CA GLY A 240 38.65 -62.19 -18.64
C GLY A 240 37.75 -61.36 -19.57
N LYS A 241 38.32 -60.73 -20.61
CA LYS A 241 37.57 -59.84 -21.51
C LYS A 241 36.71 -60.58 -22.52
N LEU A 242 36.94 -61.89 -22.70
CA LEU A 242 36.22 -62.74 -23.65
C LEU A 242 35.12 -63.58 -22.98
N ASP A 243 34.99 -63.52 -21.65
CA ASP A 243 34.09 -64.41 -20.88
C ASP A 243 32.63 -64.24 -21.29
N HIS A 244 32.23 -63.00 -21.60
CA HIS A 244 30.90 -62.64 -22.10
C HIS A 244 30.55 -63.25 -23.47
N LEU A 245 31.51 -63.79 -24.22
CA LEU A 245 31.27 -64.48 -25.50
C LEU A 245 31.00 -65.97 -25.34
N TYR A 246 31.29 -66.55 -24.16
CA TYR A 246 31.12 -67.98 -23.86
C TYR A 246 29.96 -68.27 -22.92
N THR A 247 29.34 -67.24 -22.34
CA THR A 247 28.14 -67.36 -21.51
C THR A 247 26.91 -67.08 -22.37
N ASN A 248 26.08 -68.11 -22.62
CA ASN A 248 24.70 -67.93 -23.09
C ASN A 248 23.77 -67.74 -21.89
#